data_AF-A0A6B9RVC3-F1
#
_entry.id   AF-A0A6B9RVC3-F1
#
_cell.length_a   1.000
_cell.length_b   1.000
_cell.length_c   1.000
_cell.angle_alpha   90.00
_cell.angle_beta   90.00
_cell.angle_gamma   90.00
#
_symmetry.space_group_name_H-M   'P 1'
#
loop_
_entity.id
_entity.type
_entity.pdbx_description
1 polymer ?
#
loop_
_entity_poly.entity_id
_entity_poly.type
_entity_poly.pdbx_seq_one_letter_code
_entity_poly.pdbx_strand_id
1 'polypeptide(L)'
;MLRLKFAQILLFFGLFASSFTAEQDSPLCKPPPHASHKLEKVIGQCQDEIKYILVQEALSALRETVNIKGTGHRGKRDIFTGEERRIAGCLLQCVYRKMNALDNTGFPTATGLVKIYSEGVEDKNYYLATIQGVQVCLAKEIEIKNSNSSIVEAEGYYCDVSYDLFNCVSEQIEQLCGITP
;
A
#
# COMPACT_ATOMS: atom_id res chain seq x y z
N MET A 1 -29.00 -61.78 32.49
CA MET A 1 -28.31 -60.60 33.08
C MET A 1 -29.21 -59.39 32.89
N LEU A 2 -30.18 -59.22 33.79
CA LEU A 2 -31.10 -58.08 33.78
C LEU A 2 -30.60 -57.11 34.84
N ARG A 3 -29.71 -56.18 34.47
CA ARG A 3 -29.24 -55.13 35.39
C ARG A 3 -30.13 -53.90 35.26
N LEU A 4 -31.02 -53.80 36.24
CA LEU A 4 -31.42 -52.55 36.87
C LEU A 4 -30.27 -51.53 36.94
N LYS A 5 -30.67 -50.25 36.89
CA LYS A 5 -29.90 -49.00 37.04
C LYS A 5 -29.53 -48.36 35.70
N PHE A 6 -30.30 -47.35 35.31
CA PHE A 6 -29.82 -45.96 35.18
C PHE A 6 -30.96 -45.04 34.66
N ALA A 7 -32.18 -45.25 35.15
CA ALA A 7 -33.18 -44.19 35.17
C ALA A 7 -32.78 -43.20 36.28
N GLN A 8 -31.84 -42.28 36.01
CA GLN A 8 -31.62 -41.07 36.83
C GLN A 8 -30.54 -40.08 36.35
N ILE A 9 -30.07 -40.13 35.10
CA ILE A 9 -29.21 -39.06 34.55
C ILE A 9 -29.90 -38.43 33.34
N LEU A 10 -31.11 -37.94 33.59
CA LEU A 10 -31.69 -36.80 32.89
C LEU A 10 -31.82 -35.71 33.95
N LEU A 11 -30.95 -34.70 33.89
CA LEU A 11 -31.02 -33.36 34.49
C LEU A 11 -29.59 -32.90 34.82
N PHE A 12 -29.18 -31.72 34.34
CA PHE A 12 -27.85 -31.08 34.48
C PHE A 12 -26.81 -31.28 33.36
N PHE A 13 -27.21 -31.11 32.10
CA PHE A 13 -26.36 -30.34 31.17
C PHE A 13 -27.19 -29.20 30.62
N GLY A 14 -27.32 -28.17 31.46
CA GLY A 14 -27.90 -26.90 31.08
C GLY A 14 -27.08 -26.25 29.97
N LEU A 15 -27.82 -25.68 29.03
CA LEU A 15 -27.36 -24.79 27.97
C LEU A 15 -26.20 -23.90 28.43
N PHE A 16 -25.00 -24.19 27.95
CA PHE A 16 -24.04 -23.14 27.62
C PHE A 16 -24.11 -22.94 26.10
N ALA A 17 -25.21 -22.33 25.66
CA ALA A 17 -25.21 -21.61 24.40
C ALA A 17 -24.40 -20.33 24.68
N SER A 18 -23.09 -20.40 24.48
CA SER A 18 -22.27 -19.21 24.35
C SER A 18 -22.80 -18.46 23.12
N SER A 19 -23.62 -17.45 23.36
CA SER A 19 -23.83 -16.39 22.39
C SER A 19 -22.46 -15.76 22.15
N PHE A 20 -21.73 -16.26 21.15
CA PHE A 20 -20.78 -15.44 20.42
C PHE A 20 -21.63 -14.41 19.67
N THR A 21 -22.05 -13.36 20.37
CA THR A 21 -22.22 -12.08 19.71
C THR A 21 -20.85 -11.72 19.20
N ALA A 22 -20.60 -11.98 17.91
CA ALA A 22 -19.59 -11.24 17.18
C ALA A 22 -19.98 -9.77 17.35
N GLU A 23 -19.32 -9.10 18.28
CA GLU A 23 -19.33 -7.65 18.35
C GLU A 23 -18.79 -7.20 17.00
N GLN A 24 -19.71 -6.83 16.11
CA GLN A 24 -19.36 -6.29 14.81
C GLN A 24 -18.83 -4.89 15.10
N ASP A 25 -17.55 -4.86 15.47
CA ASP A 25 -16.83 -3.64 15.83
C ASP A 25 -16.94 -2.70 14.64
N SER A 26 -17.69 -1.62 14.83
CA SER A 26 -17.85 -0.65 13.76
C SER A 26 -16.49 -0.04 13.49
N PRO A 27 -16.05 0.08 12.22
CA PRO A 27 -14.72 0.57 11.93
C PRO A 27 -14.50 1.94 12.61
N LEU A 28 -13.36 2.09 13.28
CA LEU A 28 -13.07 3.28 14.09
C LEU A 28 -12.93 4.55 13.24
N CYS A 29 -12.70 4.36 11.94
CA CYS A 29 -12.56 5.42 10.95
C CYS A 29 -13.60 5.29 9.84
N LYS A 30 -13.89 6.42 9.21
CA LYS A 30 -14.61 6.46 7.93
C LYS A 30 -13.63 6.89 6.83
N PRO A 31 -13.10 5.94 6.03
CA PRO A 31 -12.25 6.30 4.90
C PRO A 31 -13.04 7.12 3.88
N PRO A 32 -12.37 7.99 3.10
CA PRO A 32 -13.04 8.70 2.03
C PRO A 32 -13.56 7.68 1.00
N PRO A 33 -14.79 7.84 0.47
CA PRO A 33 -15.38 6.87 -0.45
C PRO A 33 -14.65 6.79 -1.79
N HIS A 34 -14.02 7.90 -2.17
CA HIS A 34 -13.23 8.05 -3.38
C HIS A 34 -12.03 8.96 -3.10
N ALA A 35 -11.00 8.86 -3.92
CA ALA A 35 -9.94 9.85 -3.95
C ALA A 35 -10.52 11.23 -4.31
N SER A 36 -9.90 12.30 -3.81
CA SER A 36 -10.33 13.64 -4.20
C SER A 36 -10.16 13.85 -5.71
N HIS A 37 -11.05 14.63 -6.34
CA HIS A 37 -10.95 14.93 -7.78
C HIS A 37 -9.58 15.52 -8.19
N LYS A 38 -8.96 16.26 -7.27
CA LYS A 38 -7.61 16.80 -7.48
C LYS A 38 -6.58 15.67 -7.55
N LEU A 39 -6.64 14.73 -6.61
CA LEU A 39 -5.73 13.58 -6.57
C LEU A 39 -5.96 12.67 -7.79
N GLU A 40 -7.21 12.39 -8.16
CA GLU A 40 -7.55 11.62 -9.36
C GLU A 40 -6.98 12.25 -10.64
N LYS A 41 -7.11 13.58 -10.79
CA LYS A 41 -6.55 14.31 -11.93
C LYS A 41 -5.02 14.17 -11.99
N VAL A 42 -4.35 14.28 -10.85
CA VAL A 42 -2.89 14.13 -10.76
C VAL A 42 -2.46 12.70 -11.09
N ILE A 43 -3.18 11.70 -10.60
CA ILE A 43 -2.95 10.29 -10.93
C ILE A 43 -3.04 10.08 -12.44
N GLY A 44 -4.10 10.59 -13.10
CA GLY A 44 -4.25 10.48 -14.55
C GLY A 44 -3.09 11.11 -15.33
N GLN A 45 -2.65 12.30 -14.92
CA GLN A 45 -1.47 12.95 -15.53
C GLN A 45 -0.20 12.11 -15.38
N CYS A 46 0.01 11.52 -14.20
CA CYS A 46 1.17 10.67 -13.96
C CYS A 46 1.11 9.33 -14.71
N GLN A 47 -0.09 8.77 -14.88
CA GLN A 47 -0.29 7.57 -15.69
C GLN A 47 0.05 7.83 -17.17
N ASP A 48 -0.35 8.98 -17.71
CA ASP A 48 -0.02 9.37 -19.09
C ASP A 48 1.50 9.57 -19.28
N GLU A 49 2.18 10.18 -18.30
CA GLU A 49 3.65 10.33 -18.30
C GLU A 49 4.35 8.97 -18.32
N ILE A 50 3.93 8.03 -17.47
CA ILE A 50 4.54 6.70 -17.40
C ILE A 50 4.24 5.88 -18.66
N LYS A 51 3.02 5.94 -19.18
CA LYS A 51 2.66 5.26 -20.43
C LYS A 51 3.57 5.71 -21.57
N TYR A 52 3.86 7.01 -21.66
CA TYR A 52 4.78 7.53 -22.67
C TYR A 52 6.19 6.97 -22.50
N ILE A 53 6.72 6.95 -21.27
CA ILE A 53 8.05 6.41 -20.96
C ILE A 53 8.15 4.93 -21.32
N LEU A 54 7.20 4.10 -20.88
CA LEU A 54 7.18 2.66 -21.16
C LEU A 54 7.13 2.37 -22.67
N VAL A 55 6.34 3.15 -23.43
CA VAL A 55 6.27 3.00 -24.89
C VAL A 55 7.59 3.39 -25.54
N GLN A 56 8.25 4.46 -25.10
CA GLN A 56 9.55 4.87 -25.65
C GLN A 56 10.65 3.86 -25.32
N GLU A 57 10.64 3.30 -24.11
CA GLU A 57 11.58 2.26 -23.69
C GLU A 57 11.40 0.99 -24.51
N ALA A 58 10.15 0.52 -24.68
CA ALA A 58 9.84 -0.63 -25.52
C ALA A 58 10.25 -0.39 -26.99
N LEU A 59 10.01 0.81 -27.53
CA LEU A 59 10.45 1.16 -28.89
C LEU A 59 11.97 1.21 -29.03
N SER A 60 12.67 1.67 -28.00
CA SER A 60 14.14 1.70 -27.96
C SER A 60 14.72 0.30 -27.90
N ALA A 61 14.19 -0.58 -27.03
CA ALA A 61 14.57 -1.99 -26.95
C ALA A 61 14.27 -2.74 -28.26
N LEU A 62 13.13 -2.46 -28.90
CA LEU A 62 12.82 -2.99 -30.23
C LEU A 62 13.81 -2.50 -31.29
N ARG A 63 14.17 -1.22 -31.28
CA ARG A 63 15.17 -0.67 -32.21
C ARG A 63 16.55 -1.29 -32.03
N GLU A 64 16.92 -1.58 -30.78
CA GLU A 64 18.20 -2.19 -30.42
C GLU A 64 18.24 -3.67 -30.79
N THR A 65 17.13 -4.40 -30.59
CA THR A 65 16.98 -5.80 -31.02
C THR A 65 16.86 -5.95 -32.54
N VAL A 66 16.33 -4.97 -33.27
CA VAL A 66 16.36 -4.98 -34.75
C VAL A 66 17.79 -4.77 -35.29
N ASN A 67 18.68 -4.15 -34.50
CA ASN A 67 20.11 -4.04 -34.81
C ASN A 67 20.93 -5.29 -34.41
N ILE A 68 20.40 -6.18 -33.56
CA ILE A 68 21.08 -7.40 -33.10
C ILE A 68 20.22 -8.63 -33.45
N LYS A 69 20.57 -9.34 -34.53
CA LYS A 69 19.91 -10.59 -34.95
C LYS A 69 19.78 -11.59 -33.78
N GLY A 70 18.53 -11.79 -33.32
CA GLY A 70 17.99 -13.01 -32.73
C GLY A 70 18.51 -13.46 -31.36
N THR A 71 17.60 -13.67 -30.40
CA THR A 71 17.35 -14.98 -29.75
C THR A 71 16.24 -14.83 -28.70
N GLY A 72 15.57 -15.94 -28.39
CA GLY A 72 14.19 -15.99 -27.89
C GLY A 72 13.96 -15.49 -26.46
N HIS A 73 12.78 -14.89 -26.28
CA HIS A 73 12.17 -14.52 -25.01
C HIS A 73 11.31 -15.69 -24.47
N ARG A 74 11.70 -16.32 -23.36
CA ARG A 74 10.78 -17.12 -22.54
C ARG A 74 11.26 -17.22 -21.08
N GLY A 75 10.86 -16.24 -20.27
CA GLY A 75 11.10 -16.19 -18.83
C GLY A 75 10.31 -15.03 -18.18
N LYS A 76 9.00 -14.99 -18.41
CA LYS A 76 8.16 -13.77 -18.29
C LYS A 76 7.26 -13.70 -17.04
N ARG A 77 7.51 -14.41 -15.94
CA ARG A 77 6.54 -14.40 -14.82
C ARG A 77 7.07 -14.04 -13.42
N ASP A 78 8.32 -14.32 -13.08
CA ASP A 78 8.84 -13.91 -11.75
C ASP A 78 9.62 -12.58 -11.78
N ILE A 79 10.27 -12.25 -12.91
CA ILE A 79 11.02 -10.99 -13.11
C ILE A 79 10.07 -9.77 -13.16
N PHE A 80 8.83 -9.96 -13.59
CA PHE A 80 7.83 -8.89 -13.72
C PHE A 80 7.33 -8.37 -12.37
N THR A 81 7.45 -9.12 -11.27
CA THR A 81 6.92 -8.68 -9.96
C THR A 81 7.66 -7.48 -9.38
N GLY A 82 9.00 -7.44 -9.55
CA GLY A 82 9.83 -6.31 -9.13
C GLY A 82 9.68 -5.08 -10.04
N GLU A 83 9.54 -5.32 -11.35
CA GLU A 83 9.38 -4.27 -12.35
C GLU A 83 8.00 -3.60 -12.25
N GLU A 84 6.93 -4.38 -12.12
CA GLU A 84 5.56 -3.86 -11.92
C GLU A 84 5.45 -3.05 -10.62
N ARG A 85 6.05 -3.56 -9.54
CA ARG A 85 6.19 -2.83 -8.27
C ARG A 85 6.90 -1.50 -8.47
N ARG A 86 8.02 -1.49 -9.20
CA ARG A 86 8.79 -0.26 -9.45
C ARG A 86 8.03 0.73 -10.33
N ILE A 87 7.28 0.25 -11.33
CA ILE A 87 6.40 1.09 -12.16
C ILE A 87 5.32 1.75 -11.29
N ALA A 88 4.66 0.99 -10.42
CA ALA A 88 3.69 1.55 -9.46
C ALA A 88 4.36 2.57 -8.51
N GLY A 89 5.57 2.26 -8.06
CA GLY A 89 6.40 3.18 -7.26
C GLY A 89 6.71 4.49 -7.99
N CYS A 90 7.07 4.43 -9.26
CA CYS A 90 7.33 5.64 -10.06
C CYS A 90 6.05 6.45 -10.31
N LEU A 91 4.89 5.80 -10.41
CA LEU A 91 3.60 6.48 -10.47
C LEU A 91 3.36 7.27 -9.19
N LEU A 92 3.55 6.63 -8.04
CA LEU A 92 3.41 7.27 -6.73
C LEU A 92 4.41 8.42 -6.56
N GLN A 93 5.66 8.23 -6.97
CA GLN A 93 6.68 9.28 -6.91
C GLN A 93 6.29 10.50 -7.77
N CYS A 94 5.70 10.28 -8.95
CA CYS A 94 5.15 11.36 -9.77
C CYS A 94 4.00 12.10 -9.05
N VAL A 95 3.07 11.35 -8.44
CA VAL A 95 1.94 11.91 -7.69
C VAL A 95 2.48 12.75 -6.53
N TYR A 96 3.43 12.24 -5.75
CA TYR A 96 4.03 12.94 -4.63
C TYR A 96 4.70 14.24 -5.07
N ARG A 97 5.44 14.22 -6.20
CA ARG A 97 6.03 15.43 -6.79
C ARG A 97 4.98 16.47 -7.15
N LYS A 98 3.95 16.08 -7.91
CA LYS A 98 2.89 17.01 -8.37
C LYS A 98 2.00 17.52 -7.23
N MET A 99 1.91 16.77 -6.14
CA MET A 99 1.19 17.17 -4.92
C MET A 99 2.05 17.98 -3.94
N ASN A 100 3.31 18.28 -4.28
CA ASN A 100 4.29 18.95 -3.41
C ASN A 100 4.51 18.22 -2.08
N ALA A 101 4.61 16.89 -2.15
CA ALA A 101 4.83 16.03 -1.00
C ALA A 101 6.29 15.56 -0.83
N LEU A 102 7.20 16.06 -1.65
CA LEU A 102 8.63 15.73 -1.63
C LEU A 102 9.45 16.91 -1.09
N ASP A 103 10.60 16.61 -0.48
CA ASP A 103 11.62 17.58 -0.12
C ASP A 103 12.49 17.97 -1.34
N ASN A 104 13.48 18.83 -1.12
CA ASN A 104 14.39 19.30 -2.17
C ASN A 104 15.27 18.17 -2.77
N THR A 105 15.38 17.03 -2.09
CA THR A 105 16.10 15.84 -2.56
C THR A 105 15.19 14.87 -3.30
N GLY A 106 13.88 15.14 -3.38
CA GLY A 106 12.89 14.24 -3.95
C GLY A 106 12.41 13.15 -2.98
N PHE A 107 12.75 13.25 -1.69
CA PHE A 107 12.33 12.29 -0.66
C PHE A 107 10.96 12.69 -0.07
N PRO A 108 10.04 11.75 0.18
CA PRO A 108 8.72 12.09 0.73
C PRO A 108 8.77 12.77 2.11
N THR A 109 7.81 13.66 2.35
CA THR A 109 7.71 14.43 3.60
C THR A 109 6.45 14.07 4.37
N ALA A 110 6.53 14.08 5.70
CA ALA A 110 5.38 13.76 6.55
C ALA A 110 4.16 14.66 6.26
N THR A 111 4.36 15.99 6.21
CA THR A 111 3.29 16.95 5.90
C THR A 111 2.67 16.70 4.53
N GLY A 112 3.50 16.39 3.53
CA GLY A 112 3.07 16.08 2.17
C GLY A 112 2.20 14.83 2.10
N LEU A 113 2.68 13.74 2.69
CA LEU A 113 1.97 12.47 2.71
C LEU A 113 0.66 12.57 3.49
N VAL A 114 0.67 13.16 4.70
CA VAL A 114 -0.56 13.37 5.48
C VAL A 114 -1.60 14.13 4.66
N LYS A 115 -1.19 15.19 3.96
CA LYS A 115 -2.09 15.97 3.11
C LYS A 115 -2.70 15.12 2.00
N ILE A 116 -1.93 14.27 1.33
CA ILE A 116 -2.44 13.40 0.25
C ILE A 116 -3.50 12.43 0.79
N TYR A 117 -3.19 11.72 1.87
CA TYR A 117 -4.09 10.70 2.43
C TYR A 117 -5.33 11.29 3.10
N SER A 118 -5.24 12.53 3.60
CA SER A 118 -6.37 13.21 4.26
C SER A 118 -7.14 14.17 3.36
N GLU A 119 -6.78 14.30 2.08
CA GLU A 119 -7.46 15.20 1.15
C GLU A 119 -8.91 14.76 0.96
N GLY A 120 -9.87 15.58 1.43
CA GLY A 120 -11.30 15.28 1.34
C GLY A 120 -11.84 14.38 2.45
N VAL A 121 -11.05 14.11 3.49
CA VAL A 121 -11.47 13.34 4.67
C VAL A 121 -12.16 14.24 5.69
N GLU A 122 -13.36 13.86 6.10
CA GLU A 122 -14.11 14.54 7.18
C GLU A 122 -13.93 13.87 8.55
N ASP A 123 -13.54 12.59 8.55
CA ASP A 123 -13.42 11.79 9.76
C ASP A 123 -12.12 12.09 10.52
N LYS A 124 -12.26 12.58 11.76
CA LYS A 124 -11.13 12.93 12.61
C LYS A 124 -10.25 11.72 12.95
N ASN A 125 -10.86 10.55 13.16
CA ASN A 125 -10.10 9.36 13.54
C ASN A 125 -9.23 8.89 12.36
N TYR A 126 -9.76 8.92 11.14
CA TYR A 126 -8.99 8.67 9.92
C TYR A 126 -7.83 9.65 9.76
N TYR A 127 -8.05 10.95 10.03
CA TYR A 127 -6.98 11.95 9.99
C TYR A 127 -5.87 11.66 10.99
N LEU A 128 -6.21 11.28 12.23
CA LEU A 128 -5.24 10.91 13.26
C LEU A 128 -4.49 9.61 12.90
N ALA A 129 -5.20 8.60 12.41
CA ALA A 129 -4.60 7.36 11.92
C ALA A 129 -3.62 7.63 10.78
N THR A 130 -3.96 8.55 9.87
CA THR A 130 -3.08 8.98 8.78
C THR A 130 -1.79 9.61 9.32
N ILE A 131 -1.88 10.53 10.28
CA ILE A 131 -0.69 11.16 10.89
C ILE A 131 0.22 10.09 11.51
N GLN A 132 -0.36 9.20 12.31
CA GLN A 132 0.39 8.16 13.01
C GLN A 132 1.04 7.17 12.02
N GLY A 133 0.28 6.69 11.03
CA GLY A 133 0.79 5.77 10.01
C GLY A 133 1.92 6.38 9.20
N VAL A 134 1.77 7.64 8.76
CA VAL A 134 2.84 8.36 8.03
C VAL A 134 4.10 8.49 8.89
N GLN A 135 3.97 8.84 10.17
CA GLN A 135 5.14 8.99 11.06
C GLN A 135 5.91 7.67 11.22
N VAL A 136 5.20 6.56 11.45
CA VAL A 136 5.81 5.23 11.61
C VAL A 136 6.55 4.82 10.34
N CYS A 137 5.88 4.94 9.19
CA CYS A 137 6.44 4.49 7.91
C CYS A 137 7.60 5.36 7.44
N LEU A 138 7.52 6.68 7.62
CA LEU A 138 8.60 7.57 7.23
C LEU A 138 9.84 7.40 8.13
N ALA A 139 9.65 7.16 9.43
CA ALA A 139 10.77 6.89 10.34
C ALA A 139 11.55 5.63 9.90
N LYS A 140 10.84 4.57 9.50
CA LYS A 140 11.44 3.35 8.96
C LYS A 140 12.28 3.62 7.71
N GLU A 141 11.75 4.35 6.74
CA GLU A 141 12.50 4.66 5.50
C GLU A 141 13.71 5.57 5.75
N ILE A 142 13.60 6.51 6.68
CA ILE A 142 14.72 7.37 7.09
C ILE A 142 15.81 6.52 7.77
N GLU A 143 15.46 5.55 8.61
CA GLU A 143 16.42 4.64 9.23
C GLU A 143 17.16 3.80 8.18
N ILE A 144 16.45 3.28 7.17
CA ILE A 144 17.04 2.53 6.05
C ILE A 144 18.01 3.42 5.28
N LYS A 145 17.59 4.64 4.92
CA LYS A 145 18.42 5.63 4.22
C LYS A 145 19.69 5.97 5.00
N ASN A 146 19.58 6.19 6.30
CA ASN A 146 20.71 6.55 7.17
C ASN A 146 21.69 5.38 7.37
N SER A 147 21.17 4.15 7.39
CA SER A 147 21.98 2.95 7.55
C SER A 147 22.79 2.59 6.31
N ASN A 148 22.36 3.03 5.13
CA ASN A 148 23.02 2.72 3.87
C ASN A 148 22.96 3.89 2.87
N SER A 149 23.83 4.88 3.04
CA SER A 149 23.81 6.09 2.21
C SER A 149 24.09 5.84 0.72
N SER A 150 24.70 4.72 0.32
CA SER A 150 24.95 4.41 -1.10
C SER A 150 23.71 3.89 -1.83
N ILE A 151 22.65 3.51 -1.10
CA ILE A 151 21.40 3.03 -1.73
C ILE A 151 20.65 4.15 -2.47
N VAL A 152 20.88 5.40 -2.07
CA VAL A 152 20.23 6.58 -2.69
C VAL A 152 20.71 6.80 -4.13
N GLU A 153 21.90 6.29 -4.47
CA GLU A 153 22.47 6.35 -5.82
C GLU A 153 21.92 5.25 -6.74
N ALA A 154 21.17 4.28 -6.19
CA ALA A 154 20.60 3.21 -6.98
C ALA A 154 19.49 3.73 -7.90
N GLU A 155 19.51 3.29 -9.15
CA GLU A 155 18.46 3.61 -10.12
C GLU A 155 17.10 3.09 -9.63
N GLY A 156 16.10 3.97 -9.63
CA GLY A 156 14.75 3.64 -9.18
C GLY A 156 14.53 3.71 -7.67
N TYR A 157 15.55 4.08 -6.86
CA TYR A 157 15.44 4.14 -5.40
C TYR A 157 14.20 4.92 -4.91
N TYR A 158 13.96 6.13 -5.42
CA TYR A 158 12.81 6.93 -5.01
C TYR A 158 11.46 6.33 -5.43
N CYS A 159 11.42 5.55 -6.51
CA CYS A 159 10.22 4.82 -6.90
C CYS A 159 9.94 3.70 -5.89
N ASP A 160 10.98 2.95 -5.51
CA ASP A 160 10.85 1.86 -4.54
C ASP A 160 10.39 2.39 -3.16
N VAL A 161 11.02 3.47 -2.67
CA VAL A 161 10.63 4.15 -1.43
C VAL A 161 9.18 4.62 -1.48
N SER A 162 8.74 5.17 -2.62
CA SER A 162 7.35 5.63 -2.76
C SER A 162 6.34 4.49 -2.67
N TYR A 163 6.67 3.34 -3.27
CA TYR A 163 5.85 2.14 -3.18
C TYR A 163 5.80 1.59 -1.75
N ASP A 164 6.94 1.51 -1.07
CA ASP A 164 7.02 1.01 0.30
C ASP A 164 6.28 1.90 1.29
N LEU A 165 6.42 3.23 1.16
CA LEU A 165 5.64 4.19 1.96
C LEU A 165 4.15 4.05 1.70
N PHE A 166 3.73 3.90 0.44
CA PHE A 166 2.31 3.74 0.12
C PHE A 166 1.70 2.51 0.81
N ASN A 167 2.36 1.36 0.69
CA ASN A 167 1.87 0.13 1.32
C ASN A 167 1.88 0.24 2.85
N CYS A 168 3.01 0.68 3.42
CA CYS A 168 3.14 0.81 4.86
C CYS A 168 2.07 1.76 5.43
N VAL A 169 1.86 2.94 4.83
CA VAL A 169 0.87 3.90 5.34
C VAL A 169 -0.54 3.34 5.21
N SER A 170 -0.87 2.66 4.11
CA SER A 170 -2.18 2.05 3.91
C SER A 170 -2.44 0.96 4.96
N GLU A 171 -1.48 0.06 5.19
CA GLU A 171 -1.56 -0.98 6.22
C GLU A 171 -1.69 -0.38 7.63
N GLN A 172 -0.93 0.67 7.94
CA GLN A 172 -1.02 1.34 9.25
C GLN A 172 -2.39 1.98 9.45
N ILE A 173 -2.96 2.65 8.44
CA ILE A 173 -4.29 3.24 8.54
C ILE A 173 -5.34 2.15 8.76
N GLU A 174 -5.30 1.05 8.00
CA GLU A 174 -6.22 -0.09 8.17
C GLU A 174 -6.15 -0.66 9.60
N GLN A 175 -4.94 -0.93 10.10
CA GLN A 175 -4.71 -1.41 11.46
C GLN A 175 -5.25 -0.46 12.52
N LEU A 176 -4.94 0.84 12.42
CA LEU A 176 -5.38 1.85 13.38
C LEU A 176 -6.89 2.10 13.33
N CYS A 177 -7.50 1.87 12.18
CA CYS A 177 -8.94 2.01 11.97
C CYS A 177 -9.75 0.75 12.31
N GLY A 178 -9.08 -0.33 12.72
CA GLY A 178 -9.72 -1.61 13.04
C GLY A 178 -10.28 -2.34 11.82
N ILE A 179 -9.84 -1.98 10.61
CA ILE A 179 -10.23 -2.64 9.37
C ILE A 179 -9.27 -3.82 9.20
N THR A 180 -9.68 -5.00 9.68
CA THR A 180 -8.92 -6.23 9.44
C THR A 180 -9.57 -6.96 8.26
N PRO A 181 -8.81 -7.49 7.27
CA PRO A 181 -9.36 -8.17 6.10
C PRO A 181 -10.15 -9.45 6.43
#